data_AF-A0A2U3Y9L5-F1
#
_entry.id   AF-A0A2U3Y9L5-F1
#
_cell.length_a   1.000
_cell.length_b   1.000
_cell.length_c   1.000
_cell.angle_alpha   90.00
_cell.angle_beta   90.00
_cell.angle_gamma   90.00
#
_symmetry.space_group_name_H-M   'P 1'
#
loop_
_entity.id
_entity.type
_entity.pdbx_description
1 polymer ?
#
loop_
_entity_poly.entity_id
_entity_poly.type
_entity_poly.pdbx_seq_one_letter_code
_entity_poly.pdbx_strand_id
1 'polypeptide(L)'
;MPGPASLGPVLCDDSVPGRPSPCHHGSSEKLTGPLEAAGSAITGGEECPYPVEIRKYEYDPNFAIRGLHYDVQRAVLMKIDAFHYIQLGTVYRGLSVVPDEEVIEMYEGSHVPLEQMSDFYGKSSHGNTMKQFMDIFSLPEMSLLSCVNEYFLKNNIDYEPVHLYKDVKDSIRDVHIKGIMYSAIEADIEKYICYAEQTRAVLAKLADHGKKMFLITNSPSSFVDKGMKYIVGKDWRDLFDVVIVQAEKPNFFNDKRRPFRKVNEKGALLWDKIHKLQKGQIYKQGNLYEFLKLTGWRGSKVLYFGDHIYSDLAVRSLFFHFFVGGQMC
;
A
#
# COMPACT_ATOMS: atom_id res chain seq x y z
N MET A 1 -23.61 -6.86 -36.15
CA MET A 1 -23.12 -5.98 -35.07
C MET A 1 -23.39 -6.66 -33.74
N PRO A 2 -22.39 -7.25 -33.08
CA PRO A 2 -22.54 -7.71 -31.71
C PRO A 2 -22.24 -6.52 -30.77
N GLY A 3 -23.13 -6.30 -29.80
CA GLY A 3 -23.00 -5.25 -28.79
C GLY A 3 -21.87 -5.53 -27.78
N PRO A 4 -21.55 -4.56 -26.91
CA PRO A 4 -20.51 -4.72 -25.91
C PRO A 4 -20.87 -5.84 -24.94
N ALA A 5 -19.99 -6.83 -24.84
CA ALA A 5 -20.08 -7.89 -23.83
C ALA A 5 -19.91 -7.26 -22.44
N SER A 6 -20.91 -7.43 -21.58
CA SER A 6 -20.83 -7.10 -20.17
C SER A 6 -19.78 -7.99 -19.51
N LEU A 7 -18.69 -7.38 -19.03
CA LEU A 7 -17.67 -8.00 -18.19
C LEU A 7 -18.32 -8.34 -16.83
N GLY A 8 -18.29 -9.62 -16.44
CA GLY A 8 -18.68 -10.07 -15.10
C GLY A 8 -17.51 -9.87 -14.11
N PRO A 9 -17.79 -9.61 -12.82
CA PRO A 9 -16.76 -9.39 -11.80
C PRO A 9 -15.94 -10.65 -11.54
N VAL A 10 -14.65 -10.46 -11.25
CA VAL A 10 -13.65 -11.53 -11.17
C VAL A 10 -13.74 -12.36 -9.89
N LEU A 11 -14.14 -11.82 -8.73
CA LEU A 11 -13.98 -12.53 -7.45
C LEU A 11 -15.00 -12.11 -6.37
N CYS A 12 -16.30 -12.31 -6.62
CA CYS A 12 -17.31 -12.34 -5.55
C CYS A 12 -17.95 -13.74 -5.47
N ASP A 13 -17.67 -14.48 -4.41
CA ASP A 13 -18.47 -15.66 -4.05
C ASP A 13 -19.76 -15.14 -3.38
N ASP A 14 -20.84 -15.03 -4.14
CA ASP A 14 -22.16 -14.50 -3.71
C ASP A 14 -22.95 -15.51 -2.83
N SER A 15 -22.27 -16.32 -2.02
CA SER A 15 -22.90 -17.38 -1.22
C SER A 15 -23.04 -17.09 0.28
N VAL A 16 -23.15 -15.81 0.68
CA VAL A 16 -23.56 -15.43 2.05
C VAL A 16 -24.62 -14.30 2.02
N PRO A 17 -25.90 -14.57 2.35
CA PRO A 17 -26.92 -13.54 2.42
C PRO A 17 -26.79 -12.76 3.73
N GLY A 18 -26.14 -11.60 3.66
CA GLY A 18 -26.10 -10.60 4.72
C GLY A 18 -25.99 -9.21 4.09
N ARG A 19 -26.82 -8.26 4.52
CA ARG A 19 -26.94 -6.90 3.94
C ARG A 19 -25.57 -6.32 3.54
N PRO A 20 -25.40 -5.79 2.31
CA PRO A 20 -24.18 -5.10 1.95
C PRO A 20 -24.02 -3.88 2.85
N SER A 21 -22.90 -3.82 3.57
CA SER A 21 -22.49 -2.63 4.31
C SER A 21 -22.26 -1.51 3.28
N PRO A 22 -22.68 -0.26 3.53
CA PRO A 22 -22.52 0.86 2.59
C PRO A 22 -21.05 1.24 2.28
N CYS A 23 -20.09 0.50 2.83
CA CYS A 23 -18.66 0.82 2.85
C CYS A 23 -17.87 0.32 1.63
N HIS A 24 -18.34 -0.71 0.89
CA HIS A 24 -17.57 -1.23 -0.25
C HIS A 24 -17.50 -0.26 -1.43
N HIS A 25 -18.51 0.59 -1.63
CA HIS A 25 -18.52 1.56 -2.73
C HIS A 25 -17.62 2.78 -2.45
N GLY A 26 -17.45 3.19 -1.19
CA GLY A 26 -16.71 4.42 -0.85
C GLY A 26 -15.18 4.29 -0.87
N SER A 27 -14.61 3.10 -0.68
CA SER A 27 -13.16 2.86 -0.78
C SER A 27 -12.67 2.74 -2.22
N SER A 28 -13.54 2.27 -3.10
CA SER A 28 -13.31 2.08 -4.54
C SER A 28 -13.05 3.41 -5.26
N GLU A 29 -13.94 4.40 -5.10
CA GLU A 29 -13.82 5.73 -5.73
C GLU A 29 -12.60 6.54 -5.25
N LYS A 30 -11.92 6.10 -4.19
CA LYS A 30 -10.76 6.80 -3.63
C LYS A 30 -9.43 6.33 -4.24
N LEU A 31 -9.46 5.19 -4.93
CA LEU A 31 -8.30 4.58 -5.57
C LEU A 31 -8.21 4.92 -7.08
N THR A 32 -9.27 5.50 -7.65
CA THR A 32 -9.29 6.05 -9.02
C THR A 32 -8.24 7.13 -9.22
N GLY A 33 -8.18 8.12 -8.32
CA GLY A 33 -7.23 9.24 -8.42
C GLY A 33 -5.76 8.80 -8.49
N PRO A 34 -5.27 7.92 -7.59
CA PRO A 34 -3.94 7.33 -7.69
C PRO A 34 -3.69 6.59 -9.02
N LEU A 35 -4.66 5.84 -9.54
CA LEU A 35 -4.51 5.15 -10.83
C LEU A 35 -4.40 6.14 -11.98
N GLU A 36 -5.28 7.14 -12.05
CA GLU A 36 -5.27 8.16 -13.10
C GLU A 36 -3.96 8.96 -13.10
N ALA A 37 -3.45 9.28 -11.91
CA ALA A 37 -2.16 9.94 -11.76
C ALA A 37 -1.01 9.06 -12.27
N ALA A 38 -1.04 7.76 -11.96
CA ALA A 38 -0.02 6.82 -12.43
C ALA A 38 -0.11 6.55 -13.94
N GLY A 39 -1.32 6.41 -14.48
CA GLY A 39 -1.58 6.30 -15.91
C GLY A 39 -1.14 7.55 -16.67
N SER A 40 -1.34 8.73 -16.09
CA SER A 40 -0.85 9.99 -16.64
C SER A 40 0.68 10.09 -16.58
N ALA A 41 1.29 9.60 -15.50
CA ALA A 41 2.74 9.59 -15.33
C ALA A 41 3.44 8.67 -16.35
N ILE A 42 2.94 7.45 -16.55
CA ILE A 42 3.55 6.47 -17.46
C ILE A 42 3.42 6.86 -18.95
N THR A 43 2.31 7.53 -19.31
CA THR A 43 2.06 8.01 -20.69
C THR A 43 2.64 9.41 -20.96
N GLY A 44 3.06 10.14 -19.92
CA GLY A 44 3.57 11.51 -20.02
C GLY A 44 5.09 11.65 -19.84
N GLY A 45 5.83 10.54 -19.72
CA GLY A 45 7.27 10.54 -19.53
C GLY A 45 8.06 11.06 -20.76
N GLU A 46 9.16 11.77 -20.51
CA GLU A 46 9.95 12.44 -21.56
C GLU A 46 10.83 11.49 -22.39
N GLU A 47 11.21 10.31 -21.88
CA GLU A 47 12.18 9.42 -22.54
C GLU A 47 11.58 8.17 -23.21
N CYS A 48 10.36 7.74 -22.88
CA CYS A 48 9.62 6.69 -23.62
C CYS A 48 8.14 6.67 -23.19
N PRO A 49 7.28 7.53 -23.77
CA PRO A 49 5.88 7.60 -23.33
C PRO A 49 5.13 6.33 -23.77
N TYR A 50 4.50 5.66 -22.81
CA TYR A 50 3.56 4.59 -23.11
C TYR A 50 2.39 5.14 -23.96
N PRO A 51 1.76 4.32 -24.81
CA PRO A 51 0.64 4.74 -25.66
C PRO A 51 -0.45 5.49 -24.89
N VAL A 52 -0.83 6.67 -25.38
CA VAL A 52 -1.81 7.55 -24.70
C VAL A 52 -3.19 6.92 -24.56
N GLU A 53 -3.49 5.95 -25.41
CA GLU A 53 -4.70 5.14 -25.39
C GLU A 53 -4.86 4.33 -24.10
N ILE A 54 -3.77 4.05 -23.36
CA ILE A 54 -3.85 3.40 -22.05
C ILE A 54 -4.68 4.24 -21.07
N ARG A 55 -4.76 5.56 -21.24
CA ARG A 55 -5.63 6.43 -20.44
C ARG A 55 -7.13 6.17 -20.64
N LYS A 56 -7.52 5.42 -21.67
CA LYS A 56 -8.92 5.06 -21.93
C LYS A 56 -9.40 3.91 -21.04
N TYR A 57 -8.50 3.19 -20.38
CA TYR A 57 -8.89 2.18 -19.40
C TYR A 57 -9.38 2.86 -18.14
N GLU A 58 -10.60 2.54 -17.74
CA GLU A 58 -11.18 2.98 -16.48
C GLU A 58 -10.76 2.04 -15.33
N TYR A 59 -10.66 2.59 -14.13
CA TYR A 59 -10.40 1.78 -12.94
C TYR A 59 -11.64 0.94 -12.61
N ASP A 60 -11.53 -0.38 -12.70
CA ASP A 60 -12.54 -1.29 -12.15
C ASP A 60 -12.14 -1.70 -10.73
N PRO A 61 -12.85 -1.23 -9.69
CA PRO A 61 -12.57 -1.61 -8.31
C PRO A 61 -12.85 -3.08 -7.98
N ASN A 62 -13.59 -3.79 -8.84
CA ASN A 62 -13.95 -5.19 -8.63
C ASN A 62 -13.01 -6.16 -9.37
N PHE A 63 -12.04 -5.63 -10.12
CA PHE A 63 -11.10 -6.45 -10.89
C PHE A 63 -10.10 -7.18 -9.98
N ALA A 64 -9.50 -6.48 -9.02
CA ALA A 64 -8.43 -7.00 -8.18
C ALA A 64 -8.79 -6.93 -6.69
N ILE A 65 -8.35 -7.94 -5.94
CA ILE A 65 -8.44 -7.98 -4.48
C ILE A 65 -7.05 -7.93 -3.85
N ARG A 66 -7.00 -7.59 -2.56
CA ARG A 66 -5.76 -7.59 -1.79
C ARG A 66 -5.21 -9.02 -1.66
N GLY A 67 -3.89 -9.16 -1.78
CA GLY A 67 -3.16 -10.40 -1.52
C GLY A 67 -2.88 -11.27 -2.75
N LEU A 68 -3.26 -10.81 -3.94
CA LEU A 68 -2.89 -11.45 -5.20
C LEU A 68 -1.38 -11.42 -5.43
N HIS A 69 -0.93 -12.37 -6.24
CA HIS A 69 0.45 -12.54 -6.65
C HIS A 69 0.59 -12.21 -8.12
N TYR A 70 1.69 -11.53 -8.48
CA TYR A 70 2.02 -11.21 -9.85
C TYR A 70 3.36 -11.82 -10.22
N ASP A 71 3.34 -12.68 -11.23
CA ASP A 71 4.55 -13.23 -11.82
C ASP A 71 5.14 -12.21 -12.78
N VAL A 72 6.23 -11.56 -12.36
CA VAL A 72 6.87 -10.50 -13.13
C VAL A 72 7.44 -11.01 -14.46
N GLN A 73 7.86 -12.28 -14.54
CA GLN A 73 8.43 -12.81 -15.79
C GLN A 73 7.37 -13.20 -16.79
N ARG A 74 6.19 -13.61 -16.31
CA ARG A 74 5.11 -14.14 -17.14
C ARG A 74 3.97 -13.15 -17.36
N ALA A 75 4.05 -11.99 -16.70
CA ALA A 75 3.05 -10.93 -16.71
C ALA A 75 1.64 -11.41 -16.36
N VAL A 76 1.53 -12.30 -15.37
CA VAL A 76 0.25 -12.87 -14.93
C VAL A 76 -0.05 -12.53 -13.48
N LEU A 77 -1.31 -12.18 -13.21
CA LEU A 77 -1.86 -11.93 -11.88
C LEU A 77 -2.69 -13.15 -11.45
N MET A 78 -2.51 -13.62 -10.22
CA MET A 78 -3.18 -14.83 -9.74
C MET A 78 -3.40 -14.87 -8.24
N LYS A 79 -4.32 -15.73 -7.80
CA LYS A 79 -4.47 -16.09 -6.39
C LYS A 79 -3.65 -17.35 -6.10
N ILE A 80 -2.86 -17.29 -5.04
CA ILE A 80 -2.08 -18.42 -4.51
C ILE A 80 -2.53 -18.64 -3.07
N ASP A 81 -2.73 -19.90 -2.68
CA ASP A 81 -3.09 -20.25 -1.31
C ASP A 81 -1.89 -20.31 -0.34
N ALA A 82 -2.15 -20.64 0.92
CA ALA A 82 -1.13 -20.73 1.96
C ALA A 82 -0.14 -21.88 1.77
N PHE A 83 -0.42 -22.83 0.87
CA PHE A 83 0.44 -23.97 0.54
C PHE A 83 1.14 -23.78 -0.83
N HIS A 84 1.12 -22.56 -1.37
CA HIS A 84 1.69 -22.19 -2.66
C HIS A 84 1.04 -22.86 -3.87
N TYR A 85 -0.22 -23.27 -3.76
CA TYR A 85 -1.00 -23.71 -4.91
C TYR A 85 -1.71 -22.54 -5.58
N ILE A 86 -1.52 -22.44 -6.89
CA ILE A 86 -2.26 -21.55 -7.78
C ILE A 86 -3.73 -21.99 -7.75
N GLN A 87 -4.61 -21.04 -7.47
CA GLN A 87 -6.04 -21.25 -7.58
C GLN A 87 -6.41 -21.14 -9.07
N LEU A 88 -6.64 -22.28 -9.70
CA LEU A 88 -7.07 -22.35 -11.10
C LEU A 88 -8.37 -21.53 -11.32
N GLY A 89 -8.54 -21.01 -12.53
CA GLY A 89 -9.59 -20.05 -12.88
C GLY A 89 -9.37 -18.62 -12.36
N THR A 90 -8.31 -18.37 -11.57
CA THR A 90 -8.00 -17.02 -11.04
C THR A 90 -6.78 -16.37 -11.69
N VAL A 91 -6.21 -16.99 -12.72
CA VAL A 91 -5.01 -16.50 -13.41
C VAL A 91 -5.41 -15.57 -14.55
N TYR A 92 -4.91 -14.36 -14.54
CA TYR A 92 -5.19 -13.32 -15.53
C TYR A 92 -3.90 -12.90 -16.23
N ARG A 93 -3.94 -12.84 -17.56
CA ARG A 93 -2.93 -12.16 -18.39
C ARG A 93 -3.59 -10.93 -18.99
N GLY A 94 -3.11 -9.75 -18.61
CA GLY A 94 -3.84 -8.51 -18.86
C GLY A 94 -5.16 -8.48 -18.08
N LEU A 95 -6.28 -8.34 -18.79
CA LEU A 95 -7.64 -8.37 -18.24
C LEU A 95 -8.39 -9.67 -18.61
N SER A 96 -7.71 -10.63 -19.23
CA SER A 96 -8.30 -11.88 -19.70
C SER A 96 -7.86 -13.06 -18.83
N VAL A 97 -8.79 -13.98 -18.57
CA VAL A 97 -8.49 -15.24 -17.86
C VAL A 97 -7.61 -16.13 -18.74
N VAL A 98 -6.58 -16.72 -18.14
CA VAL A 98 -5.74 -17.73 -18.77
C VAL A 98 -6.37 -19.11 -18.56
N PRO A 99 -6.56 -19.93 -19.60
CA PRO A 99 -7.07 -21.30 -19.46
C PRO A 99 -6.23 -22.14 -18.51
N ASP A 100 -6.88 -22.99 -17.73
CA ASP A 100 -6.20 -23.79 -16.69
C ASP A 100 -5.15 -24.74 -17.29
N GLU A 101 -5.39 -25.26 -18.49
CA GLU A 101 -4.42 -26.10 -19.20
C GLU A 101 -3.12 -25.34 -19.50
N GLU A 102 -3.24 -24.07 -19.93
CA GLU A 102 -2.09 -23.20 -20.18
C GLU A 102 -1.37 -22.85 -18.87
N VAL A 103 -2.11 -22.63 -17.77
CA VAL A 103 -1.50 -22.39 -16.45
C VAL A 103 -0.71 -23.62 -15.99
N ILE A 104 -1.28 -24.81 -16.13
CA ILE A 104 -0.63 -26.07 -15.72
C ILE A 104 0.64 -26.30 -16.55
N GLU A 105 0.60 -26.04 -17.86
CA GLU A 105 1.79 -26.12 -18.72
C GLU A 105 2.85 -25.08 -18.30
N MET A 106 2.42 -23.84 -18.02
CA MET A 106 3.29 -22.74 -17.64
C MET A 106 4.05 -22.99 -16.33
N TYR A 107 3.41 -23.64 -15.34
CA TYR A 107 4.00 -23.90 -14.02
C TYR A 107 4.42 -25.36 -13.81
N GLU A 108 4.36 -26.21 -14.83
CA GLU A 108 4.61 -27.66 -14.73
C GLU A 108 3.76 -28.32 -13.61
N GLY A 109 2.51 -27.88 -13.49
CA GLY A 109 1.61 -28.19 -12.39
C GLY A 109 0.93 -26.93 -11.84
N SER A 110 0.41 -27.03 -10.62
CA SER A 110 -0.30 -25.93 -9.95
C SER A 110 0.40 -25.44 -8.69
N HIS A 111 1.61 -25.90 -8.39
CA HIS A 111 2.35 -25.55 -7.19
C HIS A 111 3.56 -24.67 -7.54
N VAL A 112 3.67 -23.51 -6.90
CA VAL A 112 4.81 -22.58 -7.07
C VAL A 112 5.89 -22.88 -6.03
N PRO A 113 7.14 -23.19 -6.42
CA PRO A 113 8.23 -23.40 -5.49
C PRO A 113 8.54 -22.16 -4.65
N LEU A 114 8.95 -22.36 -3.40
CA LEU A 114 9.25 -21.28 -2.46
C LEU A 114 10.38 -20.37 -2.98
N GLU A 115 11.33 -20.90 -3.74
CA GLU A 115 12.45 -20.16 -4.31
C GLU A 115 12.03 -19.11 -5.36
N GLN A 116 10.85 -19.29 -5.96
CA GLN A 116 10.26 -18.36 -6.93
C GLN A 116 9.38 -17.30 -6.25
N MET A 117 8.95 -17.56 -5.01
CA MET A 117 8.22 -16.59 -4.20
C MET A 117 9.17 -15.47 -3.79
N SER A 118 8.71 -14.21 -3.84
CA SER A 118 9.50 -13.13 -3.26
C SER A 118 9.63 -13.34 -1.76
N ASP A 119 10.85 -13.23 -1.23
CA ASP A 119 11.08 -13.21 0.21
C ASP A 119 10.26 -12.10 0.87
N PHE A 120 10.16 -12.14 2.19
CA PHE A 120 9.46 -11.19 3.07
C PHE A 120 9.68 -9.68 2.77
N TYR A 121 10.75 -9.34 2.06
CA TYR A 121 11.12 -7.98 1.66
C TYR A 121 11.02 -7.70 0.15
N GLY A 122 10.38 -8.57 -0.62
CA GLY A 122 10.22 -8.42 -2.07
C GLY A 122 11.51 -8.69 -2.86
N LYS A 123 12.43 -9.50 -2.32
CA LYS A 123 13.65 -9.94 -3.03
C LYS A 123 13.47 -11.40 -3.43
N SER A 124 13.71 -11.73 -4.69
CA SER A 124 13.84 -13.13 -5.09
C SER A 124 15.32 -13.51 -5.16
N SER A 125 15.63 -14.76 -4.87
CA SER A 125 16.99 -15.28 -4.88
C SER A 125 17.43 -15.77 -6.27
N HIS A 126 16.50 -15.95 -7.23
CA HIS A 126 16.76 -16.66 -8.49
C HIS A 126 16.28 -15.94 -9.77
N GLY A 127 16.06 -14.62 -9.74
CA GLY A 127 15.69 -13.85 -10.94
C GLY A 127 14.21 -13.97 -11.36
N ASN A 128 13.50 -15.02 -10.95
CA ASN A 128 12.03 -15.10 -11.01
C ASN A 128 11.46 -14.32 -9.83
N THR A 129 10.60 -13.33 -10.09
CA THR A 129 10.04 -12.49 -9.03
C THR A 129 8.53 -12.65 -9.01
N MET A 130 8.02 -13.51 -8.12
CA MET A 130 6.59 -13.54 -7.79
C MET A 130 6.32 -12.49 -6.71
N LYS A 131 5.66 -11.40 -7.08
CA LYS A 131 5.36 -10.28 -6.19
C LYS A 131 3.98 -10.43 -5.56
N GLN A 132 3.90 -10.50 -4.24
CA GLN A 132 2.63 -10.41 -3.53
C GLN A 132 2.24 -8.95 -3.23
N PHE A 133 0.98 -8.60 -3.51
CA PHE A 133 0.40 -7.28 -3.34
C PHE A 133 -0.50 -7.23 -2.08
N MET A 134 0.11 -6.91 -0.94
CA MET A 134 -0.53 -6.97 0.38
C MET A 134 -1.03 -5.63 0.89
N ASP A 135 -1.08 -4.60 0.08
CA ASP A 135 -1.51 -3.26 0.46
C ASP A 135 -2.72 -2.82 -0.38
N ILE A 136 -3.61 -2.02 0.19
CA ILE A 136 -4.70 -1.36 -0.54
C ILE A 136 -4.13 -0.41 -1.61
N PHE A 137 -2.96 0.18 -1.38
CA PHE A 137 -2.28 1.01 -2.37
C PHE A 137 -1.72 0.20 -3.55
N SER A 138 -1.70 -1.13 -3.46
CA SER A 138 -1.32 -2.01 -4.57
C SER A 138 -2.46 -2.33 -5.53
N LEU A 139 -3.72 -2.03 -5.18
CA LEU A 139 -4.86 -2.31 -6.08
C LEU A 139 -4.77 -1.49 -7.38
N PRO A 140 -4.47 -0.17 -7.35
CA PRO A 140 -4.18 0.59 -8.57
C PRO A 140 -2.99 0.06 -9.35
N GLU A 141 -1.92 -0.37 -8.67
CA GLU A 141 -0.72 -0.91 -9.31
C GLU A 141 -1.04 -2.19 -10.10
N MET A 142 -1.76 -3.14 -9.50
CA MET A 142 -2.21 -4.36 -10.18
C MET A 142 -3.11 -4.04 -11.38
N SER A 143 -4.03 -3.10 -11.21
CA SER A 143 -4.95 -2.70 -12.28
C SER A 143 -4.19 -2.06 -13.44
N LEU A 144 -3.22 -1.18 -13.16
CA LEU A 144 -2.40 -0.54 -14.20
C LEU A 144 -1.54 -1.57 -14.94
N LEU A 145 -0.89 -2.49 -14.23
CA LEU A 145 -0.13 -3.59 -14.84
C LEU A 145 -1.00 -4.39 -15.81
N SER A 146 -2.20 -4.78 -15.37
CA SER A 146 -3.16 -5.53 -16.18
C SER A 146 -3.67 -4.73 -17.38
N CYS A 147 -4.03 -3.46 -17.23
CA CYS A 147 -4.50 -2.62 -18.33
C CYS A 147 -3.42 -2.39 -19.40
N VAL A 148 -2.19 -2.13 -18.98
CA VAL A 148 -1.07 -1.91 -19.91
C VAL A 148 -0.72 -3.20 -20.64
N ASN A 149 -0.66 -4.33 -19.92
CA ASN A 149 -0.45 -5.65 -20.52
C ASN A 149 -1.56 -5.98 -21.54
N GLU A 150 -2.82 -5.81 -21.16
CA GLU A 150 -3.97 -5.99 -22.05
C GLU A 150 -3.86 -5.15 -23.33
N TYR A 151 -3.42 -3.89 -23.21
CA TYR A 151 -3.20 -3.03 -24.36
C TYR A 151 -2.12 -3.58 -25.29
N PHE A 152 -0.98 -4.02 -24.76
CA PHE A 152 0.10 -4.59 -25.57
C PHE A 152 -0.34 -5.88 -26.27
N LEU A 153 -1.08 -6.76 -25.59
CA LEU A 153 -1.61 -7.99 -26.18
C LEU A 153 -2.59 -7.70 -27.33
N LYS A 154 -3.56 -6.80 -27.11
CA LYS A 154 -4.57 -6.45 -28.13
C LYS A 154 -3.99 -5.78 -29.37
N ASN A 155 -2.90 -5.03 -29.21
CA ASN A 155 -2.26 -4.30 -30.29
C ASN A 155 -1.04 -5.03 -30.86
N ASN A 156 -0.77 -6.26 -30.41
CA ASN A 156 0.37 -7.06 -30.85
C ASN A 156 1.71 -6.28 -30.74
N ILE A 157 1.91 -5.63 -29.59
CA ILE A 157 3.13 -4.88 -29.27
C ILE A 157 4.07 -5.81 -28.51
N ASP A 158 5.29 -5.98 -29.03
CA ASP A 158 6.32 -6.74 -28.34
C ASP A 158 6.83 -5.96 -27.12
N TYR A 159 6.91 -6.63 -25.98
CA TYR A 159 7.43 -6.06 -24.75
C TYR A 159 8.03 -7.16 -23.85
N GLU A 160 8.90 -6.76 -22.94
CA GLU A 160 9.46 -7.64 -21.91
C GLU A 160 8.72 -7.41 -20.58
N PRO A 161 8.05 -8.44 -20.01
CA PRO A 161 7.30 -8.36 -18.75
C PRO A 161 8.04 -7.68 -17.59
N VAL A 162 9.34 -7.95 -17.44
CA VAL A 162 10.16 -7.39 -16.36
C VAL A 162 10.30 -5.87 -16.48
N HIS A 163 10.41 -5.36 -17.72
CA HIS A 163 10.51 -3.92 -17.98
C HIS A 163 9.17 -3.22 -17.79
N LEU A 164 8.07 -3.82 -18.27
CA LEU A 164 6.72 -3.33 -18.00
C LEU A 164 6.47 -3.16 -16.50
N TYR A 165 6.77 -4.20 -15.72
CA TYR A 165 6.60 -4.16 -14.27
C TYR A 165 7.44 -3.03 -13.63
N LYS A 166 8.68 -2.86 -14.07
CA LYS A 166 9.57 -1.82 -13.56
C LYS A 166 9.00 -0.42 -13.86
N ASP A 167 8.56 -0.17 -15.08
CA ASP A 167 8.06 1.15 -15.51
C ASP A 167 6.79 1.54 -14.76
N VAL A 168 5.85 0.59 -14.59
CA VAL A 168 4.63 0.83 -13.80
C VAL A 168 4.97 1.11 -12.34
N LYS A 169 5.86 0.31 -11.75
CA LYS A 169 6.30 0.49 -10.36
C LYS A 169 7.00 1.84 -10.14
N ASP A 170 7.87 2.25 -11.06
CA ASP A 170 8.56 3.53 -11.00
C ASP A 170 7.57 4.69 -11.21
N SER A 171 6.57 4.54 -12.06
CA SER A 171 5.49 5.53 -12.25
C SER A 171 4.66 5.73 -10.97
N ILE A 172 4.25 4.63 -10.31
CA ILE A 172 3.55 4.69 -9.02
C ILE A 172 4.42 5.36 -7.96
N ARG A 173 5.71 4.97 -7.90
CA ARG A 173 6.69 5.59 -6.99
C ARG A 173 6.81 7.10 -7.22
N ASP A 174 6.85 7.54 -8.46
CA ASP A 174 6.95 8.95 -8.84
C ASP A 174 5.72 9.75 -8.39
N VAL A 175 4.52 9.20 -8.52
CA VAL A 175 3.28 9.83 -8.01
C VAL A 175 3.37 10.08 -6.50
N HIS A 176 3.96 9.15 -5.74
CA HIS A 176 4.19 9.31 -4.30
C HIS A 176 5.30 10.30 -3.97
N ILE A 177 6.44 10.25 -4.68
CA ILE A 177 7.62 11.10 -4.37
C ILE A 177 7.39 12.55 -4.80
N LYS A 178 6.80 12.77 -5.97
CA LYS A 178 6.48 14.12 -6.48
C LYS A 178 5.32 14.77 -5.72
N GLY A 179 4.66 14.02 -4.83
CA GLY A 179 3.58 14.53 -3.97
C GLY A 179 2.29 14.84 -4.71
N ILE A 180 2.11 14.27 -5.91
CA ILE A 180 0.89 14.43 -6.72
C ILE A 180 -0.30 13.86 -5.96
N MET A 181 -0.16 12.66 -5.40
CA MET A 181 -1.20 12.05 -4.57
C MET A 181 -1.54 12.89 -3.34
N TYR A 182 -0.53 13.39 -2.63
CA TYR A 182 -0.76 14.23 -1.44
C TYR A 182 -1.52 15.51 -1.80
N SER A 183 -1.13 16.16 -2.89
CA SER A 183 -1.79 17.38 -3.37
C SER A 183 -3.26 17.14 -3.75
N ALA A 184 -3.55 16.02 -4.43
CA ALA A 184 -4.93 15.66 -4.81
C ALA A 184 -5.81 15.38 -3.59
N ILE A 185 -5.29 14.66 -2.59
CA ILE A 185 -6.01 14.38 -1.34
C ILE A 185 -6.24 15.67 -0.53
N GLU A 186 -5.22 16.53 -0.44
CA GLU A 186 -5.32 17.79 0.29
C GLU A 186 -6.31 18.78 -0.33
N ALA A 187 -6.56 18.70 -1.64
CA ALA A 187 -7.52 19.54 -2.34
C ALA A 187 -8.98 19.16 -2.04
N ASP A 188 -9.26 17.90 -1.73
CA ASP A 188 -10.61 17.39 -1.45
C ASP A 188 -10.59 16.34 -0.32
N ILE A 189 -10.18 16.79 0.87
CA ILE A 189 -9.89 15.88 1.99
C ILE A 189 -11.12 15.14 2.50
N GLU A 190 -12.31 15.74 2.36
CA GLU A 190 -13.59 15.17 2.81
C GLU A 190 -13.98 13.96 1.96
N LYS A 191 -13.70 14.02 0.66
CA LYS A 191 -13.88 12.89 -0.25
C LYS A 191 -13.02 11.70 0.16
N TYR A 192 -11.76 11.91 0.53
CA TYR A 192 -10.80 10.82 0.75
C TYR A 192 -10.73 10.31 2.20
N ILE A 193 -10.98 11.12 3.22
CA ILE A 193 -10.93 10.68 4.62
C ILE A 193 -12.32 10.24 5.11
N CYS A 194 -12.50 8.92 5.30
CA CYS A 194 -13.68 8.39 5.99
C CYS A 194 -13.50 8.42 7.52
N TYR A 195 -14.63 8.39 8.24
CA TYR A 195 -14.70 8.13 9.67
C TYR A 195 -13.92 9.10 10.57
N ALA A 196 -13.81 10.36 10.17
CA ALA A 196 -13.12 11.39 10.94
C ALA A 196 -13.69 11.50 12.38
N GLU A 197 -15.02 11.51 12.53
CA GLU A 197 -15.68 11.62 13.83
C GLU A 197 -15.44 10.40 14.73
N GLN A 198 -15.55 9.18 14.19
CA GLN A 198 -15.32 7.96 14.95
C GLN A 198 -13.85 7.85 15.37
N THR A 199 -12.93 8.20 14.47
CA THR A 199 -11.49 8.23 14.76
C THR A 199 -11.19 9.22 15.88
N ARG A 200 -11.77 10.43 15.81
CA ARG A 200 -11.65 11.44 16.87
C ARG A 200 -12.18 10.93 18.20
N ALA A 201 -13.35 10.29 18.22
CA ALA A 201 -13.95 9.75 19.44
C ALA A 201 -13.07 8.67 20.09
N VAL A 202 -12.48 7.77 19.30
CA VAL A 202 -11.56 6.74 19.81
C VAL A 202 -10.29 7.37 20.38
N LEU A 203 -9.67 8.30 19.67
CA LEU A 203 -8.45 8.97 20.14
C LEU A 203 -8.70 9.79 21.42
N ALA A 204 -9.82 10.51 21.49
CA ALA A 204 -10.22 11.24 22.69
C ALA A 204 -10.44 10.29 23.87
N LYS A 205 -11.18 9.20 23.67
CA LYS A 205 -11.41 8.19 24.72
C LYS A 205 -10.10 7.58 25.24
N LEU A 206 -9.13 7.30 24.36
CA LEU A 206 -7.82 6.81 24.78
C LEU A 206 -7.07 7.84 25.64
N ALA A 207 -7.08 9.12 25.23
CA ALA A 207 -6.47 10.20 25.98
C ALA A 207 -7.11 10.38 27.37
N ASP A 208 -8.46 10.37 27.45
CA ASP A 208 -9.22 10.52 28.69
C ASP A 208 -8.92 9.40 29.70
N HIS A 209 -8.60 8.20 29.21
CA HIS A 209 -8.19 7.06 30.04
C HIS A 209 -6.67 7.02 30.31
N GLY A 210 -5.97 8.13 30.09
CA GLY A 210 -4.55 8.30 30.38
C GLY A 210 -3.62 7.42 29.54
N LYS A 211 -4.07 6.96 28.36
CA LYS A 211 -3.20 6.20 27.44
C LYS A 211 -2.21 7.13 26.78
N LYS A 212 -0.94 6.72 26.77
CA LYS A 212 0.09 7.39 25.99
C LYS A 212 0.01 6.94 24.54
N MET A 213 0.08 7.90 23.61
CA MET A 213 -0.14 7.65 22.19
C MET A 213 1.06 8.12 21.37
N PHE A 214 1.31 7.41 20.27
CA PHE A 214 2.34 7.79 19.32
C PHE A 214 1.88 7.56 17.89
N LEU A 215 2.39 8.38 16.97
CA LEU A 215 2.13 8.31 15.54
C LEU A 215 3.45 8.08 14.80
N ILE A 216 3.51 7.04 13.96
CA ILE A 216 4.67 6.73 13.10
C ILE A 216 4.17 6.55 11.68
N THR A 217 4.57 7.46 10.79
CA THR A 217 4.10 7.48 9.39
C THR A 217 5.26 7.71 8.41
N ASN A 218 5.10 7.20 7.19
CA ASN A 218 6.01 7.49 6.07
C ASN A 218 5.67 8.83 5.39
N SER A 219 4.51 9.41 5.66
CA SER A 219 4.06 10.65 5.03
C SER A 219 4.84 11.87 5.52
N PRO A 220 4.94 12.94 4.68
CA PRO A 220 5.50 14.23 5.08
C PRO A 220 4.72 14.91 6.20
N SER A 221 5.38 15.79 6.97
CA SER A 221 4.74 16.52 8.09
C SER A 221 3.57 17.40 7.66
N SER A 222 3.65 18.06 6.50
CA SER A 222 2.59 18.93 5.99
C SER A 222 1.28 18.18 5.73
N PHE A 223 1.40 17.00 5.10
CA PHE A 223 0.27 16.13 4.80
C PHE A 223 -0.38 15.59 6.08
N VAL A 224 0.45 15.13 7.03
CA VAL A 224 -0.02 14.64 8.33
C VAL A 224 -0.73 15.76 9.10
N ASP A 225 -0.17 16.96 9.10
CA ASP A 225 -0.76 18.09 9.81
C ASP A 225 -2.13 18.49 9.25
N LYS A 226 -2.30 18.52 7.92
CA LYS A 226 -3.60 18.76 7.28
C LYS A 226 -4.61 17.66 7.58
N GLY A 227 -4.22 16.39 7.42
CA GLY A 227 -5.07 15.23 7.72
C GLY A 227 -5.54 15.20 9.17
N MET A 228 -4.63 15.38 10.11
CA MET A 228 -4.96 15.34 11.53
C MET A 228 -5.76 16.56 11.99
N LYS A 229 -5.57 17.73 11.36
CA LYS A 229 -6.43 18.89 11.59
C LYS A 229 -7.87 18.66 11.15
N TYR A 230 -8.07 17.94 10.04
CA TYR A 230 -9.40 17.56 9.59
C TYR A 230 -10.05 16.52 10.51
N ILE A 231 -9.30 15.47 10.89
CA ILE A 231 -9.84 14.37 11.72
C ILE A 231 -10.10 14.82 13.16
N VAL A 232 -9.11 15.45 13.79
CA VAL A 232 -9.11 15.72 15.24
C VAL A 232 -9.37 17.19 15.55
N GLY A 233 -8.71 18.09 14.81
CA GLY A 233 -8.74 19.53 15.03
C GLY A 233 -7.34 20.15 15.13
N LYS A 234 -7.30 21.47 15.38
CA LYS A 234 -6.04 22.26 15.39
C LYS A 234 -5.01 21.74 16.40
N ASP A 235 -5.46 21.21 17.52
CA ASP A 235 -4.63 20.78 18.65
C ASP A 235 -4.34 19.27 18.64
N TRP A 236 -4.44 18.62 17.47
CA TRP A 236 -4.26 17.17 17.35
C TRP A 236 -2.94 16.65 17.94
N ARG A 237 -1.89 17.48 17.92
CA ARG A 237 -0.56 17.12 18.46
C ARG A 237 -0.59 16.87 19.97
N ASP A 238 -1.55 17.45 20.69
CA ASP A 238 -1.69 17.26 22.13
C ASP A 238 -2.23 15.88 22.49
N LEU A 239 -2.80 15.14 21.53
CA LEU A 239 -3.18 13.76 21.75
C LEU A 239 -1.96 12.82 21.75
N PHE A 240 -0.89 13.15 21.02
CA PHE A 240 0.25 12.25 20.83
C PHE A 240 1.46 12.68 21.65
N ASP A 241 1.99 11.77 22.47
CA ASP A 241 3.24 11.98 23.21
C ASP A 241 4.46 11.97 22.27
N VAL A 242 4.37 11.24 21.15
CA VAL A 242 5.43 11.17 20.14
C VAL A 242 4.84 11.18 18.72
N VAL A 243 5.34 12.05 17.85
CA VAL A 243 5.01 12.07 16.42
C VAL A 243 6.28 11.89 15.60
N ILE A 244 6.31 10.86 14.76
CA ILE A 244 7.42 10.54 13.85
C ILE A 244 6.87 10.49 12.42
N VAL A 245 7.35 11.39 11.58
CA VAL A 245 7.01 11.49 10.15
C VAL A 245 8.16 11.00 9.28
N GLN A 246 7.87 10.62 8.04
CA GLN A 246 8.86 10.04 7.12
C GLN A 246 9.79 9.03 7.80
N ALA A 247 9.18 8.08 8.52
CA ALA A 247 9.88 7.07 9.30
C ALA A 247 10.70 6.10 8.43
N GLU A 248 10.37 5.99 7.14
CA GLU A 248 10.94 5.03 6.19
C GLU A 248 10.70 3.56 6.61
N LYS A 249 9.48 3.24 7.06
CA LYS A 249 9.03 1.85 7.24
C LYS A 249 9.23 1.08 5.93
N PRO A 250 9.75 -0.17 5.95
CA PRO A 250 10.04 -1.01 7.11
C PRO A 250 11.40 -0.75 7.80
N ASN A 251 12.27 0.07 7.23
CA ASN A 251 13.62 0.30 7.77
C ASN A 251 13.59 0.87 9.19
N PHE A 252 12.57 1.66 9.55
CA PHE A 252 12.35 2.09 10.93
C PHE A 252 12.38 0.93 11.94
N PHE A 253 11.82 -0.22 11.58
CA PHE A 253 11.72 -1.39 12.45
C PHE A 253 12.95 -2.29 12.35
N ASN A 254 13.56 -2.37 11.16
CA ASN A 254 14.57 -3.37 10.85
C ASN A 254 16.02 -2.84 10.92
N ASP A 255 16.21 -1.54 10.73
CA ASP A 255 17.51 -0.89 10.77
C ASP A 255 17.68 -0.12 12.08
N LYS A 256 18.85 -0.21 12.70
CA LYS A 256 19.20 0.47 13.96
C LYS A 256 20.07 1.71 13.76
N ARG A 257 20.46 2.03 12.51
CA ARG A 257 21.50 3.02 12.22
C ARG A 257 20.98 4.45 12.11
N ARG A 258 19.73 4.64 11.68
CA ARG A 258 19.19 5.98 11.40
C ARG A 258 18.78 6.68 12.70
N PRO A 259 19.39 7.82 13.05
CA PRO A 259 19.04 8.56 14.26
C PRO A 259 17.76 9.38 14.05
N PHE A 260 17.09 9.75 15.14
CA PHE A 260 16.02 10.74 15.10
C PHE A 260 16.54 12.14 14.71
N ARG A 261 15.71 12.90 14.00
CA ARG A 261 15.91 14.33 13.72
C ARG A 261 14.68 15.11 14.15
N LYS A 262 14.88 16.24 14.82
CA LYS A 262 13.78 17.15 15.18
C LYS A 262 13.42 18.02 13.98
N VAL A 263 12.13 18.22 13.76
CA VAL A 263 11.62 19.09 12.69
C VAL A 263 11.19 20.41 13.32
N ASN A 264 11.66 21.54 12.76
CA ASN A 264 11.19 22.85 13.19
C ASN A 264 9.81 23.20 12.57
N GLU A 265 9.22 24.32 12.97
CA GLU A 265 7.90 24.74 12.46
C GLU A 265 7.87 24.96 10.95
N LYS A 266 9.02 25.28 10.35
CA LYS A 266 9.19 25.48 8.90
C LYS A 266 9.47 24.16 8.15
N GLY A 267 9.45 23.02 8.84
CA GLY A 267 9.73 21.70 8.24
C GLY A 267 11.21 21.37 8.07
N ALA A 268 12.13 22.23 8.51
CA ALA A 268 13.57 22.00 8.38
C ALA A 268 14.10 21.09 9.50
N LEU A 269 15.14 20.31 9.17
CA LEU A 269 15.76 19.37 10.10
C LEU A 269 16.76 20.09 11.01
N LEU A 270 16.61 19.84 12.31
CA LEU A 270 17.59 20.19 13.32
C LEU A 270 18.52 19.00 13.52
N TRP A 271 19.82 19.27 13.50
CA TRP A 271 20.88 18.25 13.52
C TRP A 271 21.36 17.87 14.92
N ASP A 272 20.75 18.47 15.95
CA ASP A 272 21.05 18.17 17.34
C ASP A 272 20.76 16.71 17.69
N LYS A 273 21.57 16.17 18.59
CA LYS A 273 21.36 14.83 19.13
C LYS A 273 20.08 14.80 19.95
N ILE A 274 19.21 13.83 19.66
CA ILE A 274 17.95 13.65 20.39
C ILE A 274 18.21 12.83 21.65
N HIS A 275 18.15 13.49 22.80
CA HIS A 275 18.30 12.84 24.12
C HIS A 275 16.95 12.42 24.73
N LYS A 276 15.85 13.02 24.28
CA LYS A 276 14.48 12.72 24.74
C LYS A 276 13.47 13.09 23.65
N LEU A 277 12.41 12.28 23.53
CA LEU A 277 11.24 12.61 22.72
C LEU A 277 10.27 13.45 23.56
N GLN A 278 9.93 14.64 23.07
CA GLN A 278 9.10 15.63 23.76
C GLN A 278 7.72 15.71 23.09
N LYS A 279 6.67 15.73 23.92
CA LYS A 279 5.30 15.93 23.47
C LYS A 279 5.15 17.26 22.73
N GLY A 280 4.33 17.27 21.69
CA GLY A 280 4.11 18.42 20.80
C GLY A 280 5.21 18.64 19.75
N GLN A 281 6.34 17.92 19.82
CA GLN A 281 7.40 17.98 18.82
C GLN A 281 7.23 16.92 17.74
N ILE A 282 7.61 17.26 16.52
CA ILE A 282 7.64 16.33 15.39
C ILE A 282 9.07 15.89 15.14
N TYR A 283 9.24 14.59 14.98
CA TYR A 283 10.51 13.96 14.65
C TYR A 283 10.45 13.33 13.25
N LYS A 284 11.60 13.21 12.60
CA LYS A 284 11.77 12.52 11.33
C LYS A 284 12.74 11.35 11.49
N GLN A 285 12.60 10.33 10.64
CA GLN A 285 13.47 9.15 10.61
C GLN A 285 13.48 8.41 11.95
N GLY A 286 14.67 8.08 12.47
CA GLY A 286 14.85 7.27 13.66
C GLY A 286 14.69 5.77 13.40
N ASN A 287 14.66 5.04 14.50
CA ASN A 287 14.48 3.59 14.50
C ASN A 287 13.79 3.12 15.78
N LEU A 288 13.19 1.92 15.71
CA LEU A 288 12.47 1.32 16.83
C LEU A 288 13.38 1.14 18.05
N TYR A 289 14.64 0.75 17.87
CA TYR A 289 15.55 0.53 19.00
C TYR A 289 15.78 1.82 19.81
N GLU A 290 16.07 2.94 19.15
CA GLU A 290 16.17 4.24 19.81
C GLU A 290 14.82 4.70 20.39
N PHE A 291 13.71 4.46 19.70
CA PHE A 291 12.38 4.80 20.20
C PHE A 291 12.09 4.14 21.55
N LEU A 292 12.30 2.82 21.66
CA LEU A 292 12.08 2.08 22.90
C LEU A 292 13.05 2.49 24.01
N LYS A 293 14.28 2.91 23.64
CA LYS A 293 15.27 3.43 24.59
C LYS A 293 14.89 4.81 25.13
N LEU A 294 14.43 5.70 24.27
CA LEU A 294 14.10 7.09 24.61
C LEU A 294 12.75 7.20 25.35
N THR A 295 11.79 6.33 25.04
CA THR A 295 10.46 6.32 25.68
C THR A 295 10.40 5.44 26.92
N GLY A 296 11.22 4.38 26.97
CA GLY A 296 11.11 3.31 27.96
C GLY A 296 9.87 2.42 27.78
N TRP A 297 9.10 2.58 26.71
CA TRP A 297 7.91 1.77 26.44
C TRP A 297 8.33 0.41 25.89
N ARG A 298 8.07 -0.67 26.63
CA ARG A 298 8.55 -2.02 26.28
C ARG A 298 7.53 -3.10 26.63
N GLY A 299 7.63 -4.23 25.93
CA GLY A 299 6.86 -5.45 26.18
C GLY A 299 5.39 -5.34 25.77
N SER A 300 4.57 -6.23 26.33
CA SER A 300 3.14 -6.39 26.05
C SER A 300 2.24 -5.20 26.42
N LYS A 301 2.84 -4.11 26.91
CA LYS A 301 2.14 -2.87 27.27
C LYS A 301 2.00 -1.89 26.10
N VAL A 302 2.59 -2.19 24.95
CA VAL A 302 2.52 -1.37 23.74
C VAL A 302 1.69 -2.09 22.68
N LEU A 303 0.74 -1.36 22.12
CA LEU A 303 -0.13 -1.80 21.03
C LEU A 303 0.15 -0.91 19.83
N TYR A 304 0.46 -1.52 18.69
CA TYR A 304 0.64 -0.81 17.42
C TYR A 304 -0.42 -1.26 16.43
N PHE A 305 -1.09 -0.29 15.80
CA PHE A 305 -2.02 -0.51 14.69
C PHE A 305 -1.37 -0.12 13.38
N GLY A 306 -1.40 -1.01 12.39
CA GLY A 306 -0.93 -0.75 11.05
C GLY A 306 -1.76 -1.47 10.02
N ASP A 307 -1.81 -0.93 8.82
CA ASP A 307 -2.58 -1.40 7.69
C ASP A 307 -1.77 -2.38 6.83
N HIS A 308 -0.45 -2.19 6.72
CA HIS A 308 0.38 -3.02 5.85
C HIS A 308 1.01 -4.21 6.60
N ILE A 309 0.55 -5.43 6.34
CA ILE A 309 1.00 -6.65 7.05
C ILE A 309 2.54 -6.79 7.15
N TYR A 310 3.31 -6.56 6.07
CA TYR A 310 4.77 -6.70 6.13
C TYR A 310 5.55 -5.50 6.65
N SER A 311 5.28 -4.31 6.10
CA SER A 311 6.00 -3.10 6.54
C SER A 311 5.62 -2.70 7.96
N ASP A 312 4.42 -3.13 8.39
CA ASP A 312 3.91 -2.97 9.72
C ASP A 312 3.98 -4.27 10.55
N LEU A 313 3.08 -5.22 10.36
CA LEU A 313 2.74 -6.21 11.39
C LEU A 313 3.78 -7.34 11.61
N ALA A 314 4.44 -7.80 10.55
CA ALA A 314 5.02 -9.14 10.51
C ALA A 314 6.35 -9.30 11.28
N VAL A 315 7.06 -8.22 11.61
CA VAL A 315 8.29 -8.27 12.46
C VAL A 315 7.97 -8.17 13.96
N ARG A 316 6.73 -7.78 14.32
CA ARG A 316 6.43 -7.22 15.64
C ARG A 316 6.01 -8.24 16.70
N SER A 317 5.25 -9.26 16.28
CA SER A 317 4.87 -10.39 17.13
C SER A 317 6.11 -11.20 17.56
N LEU A 318 7.04 -11.42 16.62
CA LEU A 318 8.15 -12.34 16.82
C LEU A 318 9.34 -11.77 17.61
N PHE A 319 9.59 -10.45 17.55
CA PHE A 319 10.79 -9.84 18.15
C PHE A 319 10.54 -8.88 19.32
N PHE A 320 9.36 -8.27 19.43
CA PHE A 320 9.15 -7.16 20.37
C PHE A 320 7.96 -7.32 21.32
N HIS A 321 7.19 -8.41 21.21
CA HIS A 321 6.02 -8.73 22.05
C HIS A 321 4.95 -7.62 22.06
N PHE A 322 4.83 -6.84 20.99
CA PHE A 322 3.73 -5.89 20.83
C PHE A 322 2.47 -6.64 20.45
N PHE A 323 1.32 -6.23 21.00
CA PHE A 323 0.06 -6.58 20.37
C PHE A 323 -0.04 -5.80 19.06
N VAL A 324 -0.47 -6.48 18.02
CA VAL A 324 -0.52 -5.93 16.67
C VAL A 324 -1.94 -6.09 16.17
N GLY A 325 -2.63 -4.96 16.00
CA GLY A 325 -3.93 -4.93 15.33
C GLY A 325 -3.73 -4.67 13.85
N GLY A 326 -4.17 -5.61 13.01
CA GLY A 326 -4.33 -5.37 11.58
C GLY A 326 -5.74 -4.91 11.28
N GLN A 327 -5.88 -3.93 10.39
CA GLN A 327 -7.17 -3.68 9.74
C GLN A 327 -7.34 -4.79 8.69
N MET A 328 -7.99 -5.89 9.08
CA MET A 328 -8.56 -6.82 8.11
C MET A 328 -9.80 -6.13 7.55
N CYS A 329 -9.67 -5.62 6.33
CA CYS A 329 -10.82 -5.24 5.52
C CYS A 329 -11.33 -6.48 4.81
#